data_AF-A0A7X1B0P3-F1
#
_entry.id   AF-A0A7X1B0P3-F1
#
_cell.length_a   1.000
_cell.length_b   1.000
_cell.length_c   1.000
_cell.angle_alpha   90.00
_cell.angle_beta   90.00
_cell.angle_gamma   90.00
#
_symmetry.space_group_name_H-M   'P 1'
#
loop_
_entity.id
_entity.type
_entity.pdbx_description
1 polymer ?
#
loop_
_entity_poly.entity_id
_entity_poly.type
_entity_poly.pdbx_seq_one_letter_code
_entity_poly.pdbx_strand_id
1 'polypeptide(L)'
;MLKFILLGALAASSLCGDPLKIGIYGGVFEPGQYEIPSDEGLLRGIYLAGGIRGDGCPEHIYLRRNTEEGVKMISVDAWKIVFEDKPDVPLQDKDLILAQFHMISHLSFEEIKQFNQQLPIYLEKQKKEE
;
A
#
# COMPACT_ATOMS: atom_id res chain seq x y z
N MET A 1 46.33 27.30 -5.61
CA MET A 1 45.75 25.97 -5.29
C MET A 1 45.06 26.06 -3.96
N LEU A 2 43.72 25.95 -3.92
CA LEU A 2 42.94 25.11 -3.01
C LEU A 2 41.45 25.48 -3.18
N LYS A 3 40.66 24.52 -3.68
CA LYS A 3 39.24 24.65 -4.00
C LYS A 3 38.48 24.05 -2.81
N PHE A 4 37.94 24.87 -1.91
CA PHE A 4 37.02 24.39 -0.88
C PHE A 4 35.64 24.25 -1.51
N ILE A 5 35.32 23.04 -1.96
CA ILE A 5 33.96 22.65 -2.30
C ILE A 5 33.24 22.45 -0.97
N LEU A 6 32.37 23.40 -0.63
CA LEU A 6 31.33 23.18 0.38
C LEU A 6 30.29 22.27 -0.29
N LEU A 7 30.49 20.95 -0.17
CA LEU A 7 29.53 19.95 -0.64
C LEU A 7 28.34 19.99 0.33
N GLY A 8 27.15 20.22 -0.24
CA GLY A 8 25.94 20.60 0.46
C GLY A 8 25.53 19.66 1.59
N ALA A 9 25.17 20.25 2.71
CA ALA A 9 24.10 19.70 3.53
C ALA A 9 22.79 20.00 2.79
N LEU A 10 22.40 19.11 1.87
CA LEU A 10 21.00 19.06 1.47
C LEU A 10 20.27 18.54 2.72
N ALA A 11 19.65 19.46 3.45
CA ALA A 11 18.66 19.06 4.43
C ALA A 11 17.66 18.16 3.69
N ALA A 12 17.60 16.88 4.07
CA ALA A 12 16.44 16.04 3.82
C ALA A 12 15.28 16.60 4.65
N SER A 13 14.89 17.84 4.39
CA SER A 13 13.73 18.49 4.98
C SER A 13 12.51 17.88 4.30
N SER A 14 12.00 16.81 4.91
CA SER A 14 10.60 16.38 4.87
C SER A 14 9.90 16.52 3.51
N LEU A 15 10.13 15.56 2.61
CA LEU A 15 9.25 15.34 1.46
C LEU A 15 8.01 14.51 1.82
N CYS A 16 7.83 14.13 3.07
CA CYS A 16 6.56 13.58 3.53
C CYS A 16 5.59 14.77 3.61
N GLY A 17 4.73 14.92 2.60
CA GLY A 17 3.58 15.80 2.68
C GLY A 17 2.68 15.40 3.85
N ASP A 18 1.61 16.16 4.07
CA ASP A 18 0.64 15.79 5.11
C ASP A 18 0.18 14.33 4.93
N PRO A 19 0.07 13.54 6.02
CA PRO A 19 -0.33 12.15 5.92
C PRO A 19 -1.73 12.05 5.29
N LEU A 20 -1.89 11.06 4.42
CA LEU A 20 -3.14 10.77 3.73
C LEU A 20 -4.10 10.07 4.68
N LYS A 21 -5.38 10.47 4.67
CA LYS A 21 -6.43 9.79 5.43
C LYS A 21 -7.10 8.74 4.56
N ILE A 22 -6.82 7.48 4.86
CA ILE A 22 -7.22 6.34 4.03
C ILE A 22 -8.20 5.47 4.79
N GLY A 23 -9.36 5.20 4.19
CA GLY A 23 -10.29 4.20 4.71
C GLY A 23 -9.91 2.81 4.23
N ILE A 24 -9.86 1.82 5.11
CA ILE A 24 -9.51 0.44 4.77
C ILE A 24 -10.57 -0.49 5.35
N TYR A 25 -11.24 -1.24 4.48
CA TYR A 25 -12.37 -2.09 4.87
C TYR A 25 -12.40 -3.40 4.08
N GLY A 26 -13.25 -4.32 4.54
CA GLY A 26 -13.46 -5.62 3.92
C GLY A 26 -12.60 -6.71 4.56
N GLY A 27 -12.01 -7.57 3.74
CA GLY A 27 -11.21 -8.75 4.10
C GLY A 27 -9.87 -8.48 4.76
N VAL A 28 -9.77 -7.47 5.64
CA VAL A 28 -8.59 -7.16 6.44
C VAL A 28 -8.81 -7.53 7.91
N PHE A 29 -7.73 -7.60 8.70
CA PHE A 29 -7.82 -7.92 10.13
C PHE A 29 -8.38 -6.76 10.95
N GLU A 30 -7.93 -5.55 10.69
CA GLU A 30 -8.34 -4.34 11.41
C GLU A 30 -8.92 -3.31 10.43
N PRO A 31 -10.23 -3.37 10.13
CA PRO A 31 -10.89 -2.34 9.32
C PRO A 31 -10.93 -0.99 10.07
N GLY A 32 -10.68 0.12 9.37
CA GLY A 32 -10.63 1.43 10.00
C GLY A 32 -10.16 2.56 9.10
N GLN A 33 -9.90 3.71 9.73
CA GLN A 33 -9.28 4.88 9.10
C GLN A 33 -7.81 4.93 9.53
N TYR A 34 -6.93 5.15 8.56
CA TYR A 34 -5.48 5.13 8.75
C TYR A 34 -4.86 6.42 8.23
N GLU A 35 -3.84 6.92 8.94
CA GLU A 35 -2.96 7.98 8.45
C GLU A 35 -1.73 7.33 7.84
N ILE A 36 -1.55 7.50 6.52
CA ILE A 36 -0.48 6.87 5.74
C ILE A 36 0.44 7.97 5.20
N PRO A 37 1.78 7.83 5.30
CA PRO A 37 2.71 8.77 4.67
C PRO A 37 2.39 8.97 3.18
N SER A 38 2.51 10.21 2.70
CA SER A 38 2.06 10.59 1.35
C SER A 38 2.87 9.98 0.21
N ASP A 39 4.05 9.46 0.52
CA ASP A 39 4.98 8.77 -0.36
C ASP A 39 4.76 7.25 -0.42
N GLU A 40 3.85 6.69 0.39
CA GLU A 40 3.58 5.24 0.42
C GLU A 40 2.38 4.83 -0.45
N GLY A 41 2.35 3.55 -0.80
CA GLY A 41 1.31 2.95 -1.65
C GLY A 41 0.25 2.14 -0.90
N LEU A 42 -0.65 1.53 -1.67
CA LEU A 42 -1.77 0.73 -1.20
C LEU A 42 -1.34 -0.43 -0.30
N LEU A 43 -0.21 -1.09 -0.59
CA LEU A 43 0.26 -2.21 0.23
C LEU A 43 0.62 -1.78 1.65
N ARG A 44 1.09 -0.54 1.84
CA ARG A 44 1.33 -0.01 3.18
C ARG A 44 0.03 0.07 3.99
N GLY A 45 -1.07 0.46 3.36
CA GLY A 45 -2.38 0.45 4.00
C GLY A 45 -2.81 -0.95 4.43
N ILE A 46 -2.70 -1.93 3.53
CA ILE A 46 -3.03 -3.33 3.84
C ILE A 46 -2.17 -3.85 5.00
N TYR A 47 -0.88 -3.54 5.00
CA TYR A 47 0.03 -3.91 6.09
C TYR A 47 -0.38 -3.30 7.43
N LEU A 48 -0.71 -2.00 7.46
CA LEU A 48 -1.16 -1.32 8.68
C LEU A 48 -2.51 -1.85 9.20
N ALA A 49 -3.38 -2.35 8.33
CA ALA A 49 -4.63 -3.03 8.68
C ALA A 49 -4.45 -4.49 9.13
N GLY A 50 -3.20 -4.93 9.35
CA GLY A 50 -2.84 -6.27 9.81
C GLY A 50 -2.76 -7.33 8.71
N GLY A 51 -2.81 -6.94 7.44
CA GLY A 51 -2.83 -7.83 6.29
C GLY A 51 -4.25 -8.30 5.90
N ILE A 52 -4.30 -9.29 5.02
CA ILE A 52 -5.54 -9.87 4.51
C ILE A 52 -5.96 -11.07 5.36
N ARG A 53 -7.23 -11.10 5.76
CA ARG A 53 -7.81 -12.21 6.53
C ARG A 53 -7.99 -13.44 5.63
N GLY A 54 -8.10 -14.63 6.22
CA GLY A 54 -8.20 -15.90 5.47
C GLY A 54 -9.44 -16.05 4.57
N ASP A 55 -10.44 -15.19 4.72
CA ASP A 55 -11.65 -15.06 3.88
C ASP A 55 -11.60 -13.85 2.92
N GLY A 56 -10.50 -13.11 2.91
CA GLY A 56 -10.22 -12.03 1.97
C GLY A 56 -9.50 -12.52 0.71
N CYS A 57 -9.42 -11.67 -0.31
CA CYS A 57 -8.74 -11.99 -1.57
C CYS A 57 -7.73 -10.90 -1.97
N PRO A 58 -6.41 -11.13 -1.82
CA PRO A 58 -5.38 -10.16 -2.22
C PRO A 58 -5.31 -9.92 -3.74
N GLU A 59 -5.80 -10.86 -4.56
CA GLU A 59 -5.89 -10.69 -6.02
C GLU A 59 -7.00 -9.70 -6.43
N HIS A 60 -7.90 -9.37 -5.50
CA HIS A 60 -9.11 -8.60 -5.75
C HIS A 60 -9.31 -7.49 -4.72
N ILE A 61 -8.42 -6.50 -4.76
CA ILE A 61 -8.57 -5.26 -4.00
C ILE A 61 -9.16 -4.17 -4.91
N TYR A 62 -10.10 -3.38 -4.38
CA TYR A 62 -10.56 -2.17 -5.03
C TYR A 62 -10.08 -0.93 -4.30
N LEU A 63 -9.50 0.01 -5.03
CA LEU A 63 -9.26 1.36 -4.57
C LEU A 63 -10.34 2.27 -5.14
N ARG A 64 -11.21 2.79 -4.27
CA ARG A 64 -12.21 3.78 -4.62
C ARG A 64 -11.63 5.17 -4.38
N ARG A 65 -11.58 5.96 -5.46
CA ARG A 65 -11.02 7.32 -5.47
C ARG A 65 -12.07 8.32 -5.94
N ASN A 66 -12.26 9.40 -5.19
CA ASN A 66 -13.06 10.52 -5.67
C ASN A 66 -12.19 11.43 -6.53
N THR A 67 -12.66 11.77 -7.72
CA THR A 67 -12.01 12.65 -8.70
C THR A 67 -12.98 13.75 -9.11
N GLU A 68 -12.49 14.76 -9.83
CA GLU A 68 -13.35 15.82 -10.38
C GLU A 68 -14.42 15.27 -11.34
N GLU A 69 -14.11 14.18 -12.04
CA GLU A 69 -15.01 13.50 -12.98
C GLU A 69 -15.98 12.51 -12.30
N GLY A 70 -15.88 12.35 -10.97
CA GLY A 70 -16.69 11.44 -10.17
C GLY A 70 -15.89 10.34 -9.48
N VAL A 71 -16.52 9.21 -9.21
CA VAL A 71 -15.91 8.09 -8.48
C VAL A 71 -15.19 7.15 -9.44
N LYS A 72 -13.88 6.99 -9.26
CA LYS A 72 -13.06 5.99 -9.96
C LYS A 72 -12.89 4.75 -9.09
N MET A 73 -13.10 3.58 -9.68
CA MET A 73 -12.82 2.27 -9.08
C MET A 73 -11.60 1.67 -9.77
N ILE A 74 -10.50 1.50 -9.04
CA ILE A 74 -9.27 0.91 -9.56
C ILE A 74 -9.18 -0.51 -9.00
N SER A 75 -9.13 -1.51 -9.88
CA SER A 75 -8.89 -2.90 -9.49
C SER A 75 -7.40 -3.14 -9.34
N VAL A 76 -7.01 -3.73 -8.22
CA VAL A 76 -5.62 -3.96 -7.84
C VAL A 76 -5.45 -5.43 -7.46
N ASP A 77 -4.46 -6.05 -8.10
CA ASP A 77 -4.00 -7.39 -7.78
C ASP A 77 -2.77 -7.27 -6.88
N ALA A 78 -3.01 -7.18 -5.56
CA ALA A 78 -1.95 -6.98 -4.57
C ALA A 78 -1.01 -8.17 -4.50
N TRP A 79 -1.50 -9.39 -4.81
CA TRP A 79 -0.69 -10.58 -4.91
C TRP A 79 0.43 -10.40 -5.94
N LYS A 80 0.10 -9.98 -7.17
CA LYS A 80 1.11 -9.76 -8.20
C LYS A 80 2.06 -8.61 -7.89
N ILE A 81 1.63 -7.59 -7.15
CA ILE A 81 2.55 -6.53 -6.68
C ILE A 81 3.66 -7.14 -5.84
N VAL A 82 3.30 -7.98 -4.87
CA VAL A 82 4.27 -8.60 -3.96
C VAL A 82 5.11 -9.69 -4.64
N PHE A 83 4.49 -10.61 -5.37
CA PHE A 83 5.17 -11.82 -5.88
C PHE A 83 5.76 -11.68 -7.28
N GLU A 84 5.32 -10.70 -8.07
CA GLU A 84 5.89 -10.38 -9.40
C GLU A 84 6.66 -9.04 -9.40
N ASP A 85 6.89 -8.45 -8.22
CA ASP A 85 7.64 -7.19 -8.04
C ASP A 85 7.11 -6.04 -8.90
N LYS A 86 5.78 -5.95 -9.05
CA LYS A 86 5.15 -4.85 -9.78
C LYS A 86 5.17 -3.56 -8.95
N PRO A 87 5.09 -2.39 -9.61
CA PRO A 87 4.92 -1.12 -8.90
C PRO A 87 3.64 -1.13 -8.06
N ASP A 88 3.74 -0.63 -6.82
CA ASP A 88 2.56 -0.41 -5.97
C ASP A 88 1.70 0.74 -6.50
N VAL A 89 0.45 0.82 -6.03
CA VAL A 89 -0.49 1.86 -6.39
C VAL A 89 -0.33 3.04 -5.43
N PRO A 90 0.06 4.23 -5.93
CA PRO A 90 0.17 5.42 -5.09
C PRO A 90 -1.21 5.84 -4.59
N LEU A 91 -1.28 6.18 -3.31
CA LEU A 91 -2.51 6.61 -2.66
C LEU A 91 -2.75 8.11 -2.82
N GLN A 92 -4.01 8.50 -2.69
CA GLN A 92 -4.44 9.89 -2.60
C GLN A 92 -5.27 10.07 -1.33
N ASP A 93 -5.31 11.29 -0.81
CA ASP A 93 -6.10 11.61 0.38
C ASP A 93 -7.58 11.22 0.15
N LYS A 94 -8.18 10.59 1.17
CA LYS A 94 -9.56 10.08 1.17
C LYS A 94 -9.83 8.92 0.22
N ASP A 95 -8.79 8.27 -0.29
CA ASP A 95 -8.96 6.97 -0.93
C ASP A 95 -9.57 5.95 0.05
N LEU A 96 -10.28 4.98 -0.53
CA LEU A 96 -10.89 3.88 0.20
C LEU A 96 -10.41 2.56 -0.39
N ILE A 97 -9.64 1.81 0.38
CA ILE A 97 -9.19 0.45 0.08
C ILE A 97 -10.27 -0.53 0.53
N LEU A 98 -10.76 -1.34 -0.41
CA LEU A 98 -11.77 -2.35 -0.20
C LEU A 98 -11.18 -3.71 -0.55
N ALA A 99 -10.79 -4.48 0.46
CA ALA A 99 -10.40 -5.87 0.29
C ALA A 99 -11.66 -6.74 0.13
N GLN A 100 -11.84 -7.40 -1.00
CA GLN A 100 -13.03 -8.22 -1.20
C GLN A 100 -13.01 -9.48 -0.34
N PHE A 101 -14.19 -9.88 0.14
CA PHE A 101 -14.41 -11.19 0.74
C PHE A 101 -14.74 -12.19 -0.37
N HIS A 102 -14.15 -13.38 -0.32
CA HIS A 102 -14.50 -14.46 -1.23
C HIS A 102 -14.86 -15.71 -0.43
N MET A 103 -16.08 -16.22 -0.60
CA MET A 103 -16.46 -17.52 -0.02
C MET A 103 -15.70 -18.69 -0.66
N ILE A 104 -15.20 -18.50 -1.89
CA ILE A 104 -14.31 -19.41 -2.59
C ILE A 104 -13.17 -18.55 -3.15
N SER A 105 -12.16 -18.30 -2.33
CA SER A 105 -10.90 -17.72 -2.83
C SER A 105 -10.19 -18.75 -3.69
N HIS A 106 -9.63 -18.32 -4.83
CA HIS A 106 -8.71 -19.16 -5.59
C HIS A 106 -7.40 -19.43 -4.84
N LEU A 107 -7.08 -18.56 -3.88
CA LEU A 107 -5.97 -18.71 -2.95
C LEU A 107 -6.41 -19.41 -1.67
N SER A 108 -5.61 -20.39 -1.25
CA SER A 108 -5.71 -21.08 0.02
C SER A 108 -5.34 -20.19 1.22
N PHE A 109 -5.71 -20.63 2.42
CA PHE A 109 -5.31 -19.97 3.66
C PHE A 109 -3.78 -19.83 3.79
N GLU A 110 -3.01 -20.83 3.37
CA GLU A 110 -1.55 -20.79 3.42
C GLU A 110 -0.98 -19.80 2.41
N GLU A 111 -1.56 -19.66 1.21
CA GLU A 111 -1.17 -18.63 0.25
C GLU A 111 -1.44 -17.22 0.81
N ILE A 112 -2.63 -16.98 1.37
CA ILE A 112 -2.94 -15.67 2.00
C ILE A 112 -1.97 -15.38 3.16
N LYS A 113 -1.64 -16.39 3.96
CA LYS A 113 -0.64 -16.27 5.03
C LYS A 113 0.74 -15.95 4.47
N GLN A 114 1.16 -16.59 3.39
CA GLN A 114 2.42 -16.28 2.70
C GLN A 114 2.43 -14.84 2.19
N PHE A 115 1.35 -14.38 1.57
CA PHE A 115 1.20 -12.98 1.16
C PHE A 115 1.43 -12.02 2.34
N ASN A 116 0.76 -12.26 3.48
CA ASN A 116 0.93 -11.43 4.67
C ASN A 116 2.36 -11.46 5.22
N GLN A 117 3.04 -12.60 5.14
CA GLN A 117 4.45 -12.72 5.55
C GLN A 117 5.41 -11.99 4.59
N GLN A 118 5.09 -11.91 3.31
CA GLN A 118 5.90 -11.24 2.29
C GLN A 118 5.70 -9.72 2.26
N LEU A 119 4.53 -9.21 2.67
CA LEU A 119 4.25 -7.76 2.74
C LEU A 119 5.37 -6.92 3.39
N PRO A 120 5.81 -7.19 4.65
CA PRO A 120 6.87 -6.40 5.26
C PRO A 120 8.20 -6.49 4.52
N ILE A 121 8.51 -7.65 3.93
CA ILE A 121 9.75 -7.88 3.16
C ILE A 121 9.75 -7.03 1.89
N TYR A 122 8.64 -7.03 1.15
CA TYR A 122 8.45 -6.19 -0.03
C TYR A 122 8.58 -4.70 0.32
N LEU A 123 7.89 -4.25 1.36
CA LEU A 123 7.91 -2.84 1.78
C LEU A 123 9.31 -2.38 2.23
N GLU A 124 10.06 -3.23 2.93
CA GLU A 124 11.45 -2.92 3.31
C GLU A 124 12.41 -2.89 2.11
N LYS A 125 12.16 -3.70 1.08
CA LYS A 125 12.95 -3.70 -0.16
C LYS A 125 12.78 -2.37 -0.90
N GLN A 126 11.53 -1.92 -1.09
CA GLN A 126 11.24 -0.67 -1.82
C GLN A 126 11.91 0.55 -1.17
N LYS A 127 11.93 0.63 0.17
CA LYS A 127 12.60 1.71 0.90
C LYS A 127 14.11 1.81 0.74
N LYS A 128 14.77 0.73 0.29
CA LYS A 128 16.23 0.70 0.10
C LYS A 128 16.65 1.08 -1.32
N GLU A 129 15.70 1.09 -2.25
CA GLU A 129 15.94 1.40 -3.67
C GLU A 129 15.71 2.89 -3.99
N GLU A 130 15.13 3.64 -3.05
CA GLU A 130 14.96 5.11 -3.06
C GLU A 130 16.14 5.84 -2.38
#